data_AF-A0A3D2VYN8-F1
#
_entry.id   AF-A0A3D2VYN8-F1
#
_cell.length_a   1.000
_cell.length_b   1.000
_cell.length_c   1.000
_cell.angle_alpha   90.00
_cell.angle_beta   90.00
_cell.angle_gamma   90.00
#
_symmetry.space_group_name_H-M   'P 1'
#
loop_
_entity.id
_entity.type
_entity.pdbx_description
1 polymer ?
#
loop_
_entity_poly.entity_id
_entity_poly.type
_entity_poly.pdbx_seq_one_letter_code
_entity_poly.pdbx_strand_id
1 'polypeptide(L)'
;MSEPAYFFTRETGRGAAFVAYVLYLVSIPSAGILALVGVILAYAARDSAEGVARAHIENQIATWWTAFWWAVAIWIAGAVGVVLSVVLIGIPILVLAGLASLVLMIWFTIVSALGLIALLDGRAR
;
A
#
# COMPACT_ATOMS: atom_id res chain seq x y z
N MET A 1 -46.93 2.30 -7.99
CA MET A 1 -45.78 3.23 -7.96
C MET A 1 -44.62 2.43 -7.39
N SER A 2 -43.83 1.79 -8.25
CA SER A 2 -42.70 0.95 -7.85
C SER A 2 -41.51 1.85 -7.55
N GLU A 3 -41.02 1.86 -6.31
CA GLU A 3 -39.77 2.54 -5.98
C GLU A 3 -38.65 1.97 -6.86
N PRO A 4 -37.87 2.80 -7.56
CA PRO A 4 -36.69 2.32 -8.23
C PRO A 4 -35.70 1.90 -7.12
N ALA A 5 -35.43 0.60 -7.05
CA ALA A 5 -34.38 -0.03 -6.23
C ALA A 5 -32.96 0.38 -6.70
N TYR A 6 -32.76 1.68 -6.90
CA TYR A 6 -31.57 2.29 -7.49
C TYR A 6 -30.67 2.95 -6.44
N PHE A 7 -31.03 2.87 -5.16
CA PHE A 7 -30.21 3.37 -4.07
C PHE A 7 -29.24 2.29 -3.62
N PHE A 8 -28.09 2.21 -4.29
CA PHE A 8 -26.86 1.71 -3.70
C PHE A 8 -26.96 0.36 -2.97
N THR A 9 -26.71 -0.75 -3.67
CA THR A 9 -25.78 -1.71 -3.05
C THR A 9 -24.43 -0.99 -2.93
N ARG A 10 -24.27 -0.15 -1.89
CA ARG A 10 -22.96 0.25 -1.39
C ARG A 10 -22.34 -1.07 -0.96
N GLU A 11 -21.60 -1.67 -1.88
CA GLU A 11 -20.85 -2.89 -1.60
C GLU A 11 -20.11 -2.68 -0.28
N THR A 12 -20.41 -3.54 0.70
CA THR A 12 -19.92 -3.37 2.06
C THR A 12 -18.38 -3.37 2.02
N GLY A 13 -17.77 -2.39 2.68
CA GLY A 13 -16.31 -2.21 2.67
C GLY A 13 -15.74 -1.39 1.51
N ARG A 14 -16.52 -0.98 0.49
CA ARG A 14 -16.03 -0.15 -0.62
C ARG A 14 -15.44 1.19 -0.16
N GLY A 15 -16.07 1.82 0.84
CA GLY A 15 -15.56 3.05 1.44
C GLY A 15 -14.24 2.85 2.19
N ALA A 16 -14.11 1.75 2.93
CA ALA A 16 -12.87 1.43 3.63
C ALA A 16 -11.73 1.14 2.63
N ALA A 17 -12.01 0.38 1.58
CA ALA A 17 -11.06 0.14 0.48
C ALA A 17 -10.62 1.46 -0.17
N PHE A 18 -11.54 2.40 -0.43
CA PHE A 18 -11.19 3.70 -0.98
C PHE A 18 -10.24 4.48 -0.05
N VAL A 19 -10.59 4.60 1.23
CA VAL A 19 -9.78 5.34 2.21
C VAL A 19 -8.40 4.71 2.39
N ALA A 20 -8.30 3.38 2.41
CA ALA A 20 -7.02 2.68 2.53
C ALA A 20 -6.08 2.99 1.35
N TYR A 21 -6.56 3.00 0.10
CA TYR A 21 -5.74 3.41 -1.04
C TYR A 21 -5.32 4.88 -0.96
N VAL A 22 -6.22 5.77 -0.54
CA VAL A 22 -5.87 7.19 -0.35
C VAL A 22 -4.77 7.34 0.69
N LEU A 23 -4.90 6.67 1.84
CA LEU A 23 -3.90 6.66 2.90
C LEU A 23 -2.55 6.12 2.42
N TYR A 24 -2.55 5.10 1.55
CA TYR A 24 -1.32 4.59 0.93
C TYR A 24 -0.67 5.64 0.03
N LEU A 25 -1.44 6.34 -0.81
CA LEU A 25 -0.92 7.35 -1.73
C LEU A 25 -0.36 8.58 -1.01
N VAL A 26 -1.03 9.03 0.05
CA VAL A 26 -0.56 10.17 0.85
C VAL A 26 0.49 9.78 1.89
N SER A 27 0.98 8.53 1.91
CA SER A 27 1.91 8.07 2.93
C SER A 27 3.36 8.52 2.73
N ILE A 28 3.74 8.95 1.52
CA ILE A 28 5.11 9.36 1.17
C ILE A 28 5.65 10.47 2.11
N PRO A 29 4.92 11.58 2.38
CA PRO A 29 5.39 12.64 3.29
C PRO A 29 5.49 12.18 4.75
N SER A 30 4.81 11.09 5.12
CA SER A 30 4.73 10.58 6.49
C SER A 30 5.75 9.49 6.81
N ALA A 31 6.72 9.25 5.92
CA ALA A 31 7.64 8.12 6.01
C ALA A 31 6.92 6.76 6.18
N GLY A 32 5.75 6.60 5.55
CA GLY A 32 4.98 5.34 5.58
C GLY A 32 4.01 5.18 6.75
N ILE A 33 3.93 6.12 7.69
CA ILE A 33 3.00 6.02 8.84
C ILE A 33 1.54 5.93 8.38
N LEU A 34 1.13 6.75 7.40
CA LEU A 34 -0.25 6.69 6.89
C LEU A 34 -0.55 5.37 6.16
N ALA A 35 0.46 4.72 5.58
CA ALA A 35 0.27 3.39 4.99
C ALA A 35 -0.03 2.34 6.06
N LEU A 36 0.56 2.45 7.26
CA LEU A 36 0.21 1.59 8.38
C LEU A 36 -1.25 1.79 8.82
N VAL A 37 -1.73 3.05 8.88
CA VAL A 37 -3.15 3.31 9.18
C VAL A 37 -4.05 2.71 8.10
N GLY A 38 -3.65 2.80 6.82
CA GLY A 38 -4.39 2.20 5.71
C GLY A 38 -4.54 0.68 5.83
N VAL A 39 -3.47 -0.04 6.23
CA VAL A 39 -3.55 -1.51 6.37
C VAL A 39 -4.37 -1.91 7.59
N ILE A 40 -4.30 -1.14 8.69
CA ILE A 40 -5.15 -1.36 9.87
C ILE A 40 -6.63 -1.22 9.48
N LEU A 41 -6.97 -0.19 8.72
CA LEU A 41 -8.34 -0.01 8.21
C LEU A 41 -8.76 -1.16 7.28
N ALA A 42 -7.86 -1.62 6.41
CA ALA A 42 -8.11 -2.76 5.53
C ALA A 42 -8.42 -4.02 6.35
N TYR A 43 -7.64 -4.33 7.38
CA TYR A 43 -7.92 -5.44 8.30
C TYR A 43 -9.24 -5.27 9.07
N ALA A 44 -9.53 -4.07 9.56
CA ALA A 44 -10.77 -3.82 10.31
C ALA A 44 -12.03 -4.00 9.44
N ALA A 45 -11.97 -3.62 8.16
CA ALA A 45 -13.09 -3.77 7.23
C ALA A 45 -13.17 -5.15 6.57
N ARG A 46 -12.08 -5.92 6.63
CA ARG A 46 -11.87 -7.20 5.93
C ARG A 46 -13.05 -8.15 6.07
N ASP A 47 -13.46 -8.45 7.30
CA ASP A 47 -14.46 -9.49 7.55
C ASP A 47 -15.87 -9.08 7.15
N SER A 48 -16.15 -7.77 7.12
CA SER A 48 -17.43 -7.23 6.69
C SER A 48 -17.53 -6.96 5.18
N ALA A 49 -16.41 -7.00 4.47
CA ALA A 49 -16.38 -6.64 3.06
C ALA A 49 -16.78 -7.79 2.14
N GLU A 50 -17.49 -7.45 1.07
CA GLU A 50 -18.02 -8.41 0.10
C GLU A 50 -17.59 -8.06 -1.33
N GLY A 51 -17.73 -9.03 -2.25
CA GLY A 51 -17.53 -8.84 -3.68
C GLY A 51 -16.17 -8.23 -4.07
N VAL A 52 -16.22 -7.21 -4.93
CA VAL A 52 -15.08 -6.46 -5.47
C VAL A 52 -14.35 -5.70 -4.35
N ALA A 53 -15.07 -5.09 -3.40
CA ALA A 53 -14.47 -4.42 -2.25
C ALA A 53 -13.58 -5.36 -1.42
N ARG A 54 -14.03 -6.61 -1.18
CA ARG A 54 -13.22 -7.62 -0.49
C ARG A 54 -11.92 -7.93 -1.24
N ALA A 55 -11.98 -8.07 -2.57
CA ALA A 55 -10.79 -8.31 -3.39
C ALA A 55 -9.77 -7.16 -3.26
N HIS A 56 -10.22 -5.90 -3.27
CA HIS A 56 -9.31 -4.77 -3.08
C HIS A 56 -8.70 -4.72 -1.68
N ILE A 57 -9.45 -5.05 -0.63
CA ILE A 57 -8.92 -5.12 0.75
C ILE A 57 -7.81 -6.17 0.85
N GLU A 58 -8.02 -7.37 0.28
CA GLU A 58 -6.97 -8.40 0.28
C GLU A 58 -5.74 -7.94 -0.52
N ASN A 59 -5.94 -7.31 -1.67
CA ASN A 59 -4.84 -6.73 -2.45
C ASN A 59 -4.08 -5.64 -1.69
N GLN A 60 -4.77 -4.79 -0.93
CA GLN A 60 -4.15 -3.74 -0.10
C GLN A 60 -3.30 -4.33 1.01
N ILE A 61 -3.79 -5.38 1.68
CA ILE A 61 -3.05 -6.09 2.72
C ILE A 61 -1.81 -6.74 2.13
N ALA A 62 -1.95 -7.47 1.02
CA ALA A 62 -0.82 -8.11 0.34
C ALA A 62 0.23 -7.10 -0.17
N THR A 63 -0.22 -5.98 -0.74
CA THR A 63 0.65 -4.90 -1.22
C THR A 63 1.45 -4.30 -0.07
N TRP A 64 0.80 -4.04 1.06
CA TRP A 64 1.48 -3.47 2.23
C TRP A 64 2.51 -4.42 2.82
N TRP A 65 2.19 -5.71 2.98
CA TRP A 65 3.16 -6.69 3.48
C TRP A 65 4.34 -6.88 2.53
N THR A 66 4.09 -6.87 1.23
CA THR A 66 5.16 -6.91 0.22
C THR A 66 6.08 -5.70 0.39
N ALA A 67 5.53 -4.50 0.48
CA ALA A 67 6.31 -3.28 0.69
C ALA A 67 7.08 -3.29 2.01
N PHE A 68 6.43 -3.75 3.09
CA PHE A 68 7.02 -3.83 4.42
C PHE A 68 8.27 -4.72 4.43
N TRP A 69 8.18 -5.94 3.90
CA TRP A 69 9.33 -6.85 3.90
C TRP A 69 10.48 -6.39 3.01
N TRP A 70 10.19 -5.78 1.87
CA TRP A 70 11.22 -5.14 1.04
C TRP A 70 11.87 -3.96 1.75
N ALA A 71 11.09 -3.11 2.43
CA ALA A 71 11.62 -2.00 3.21
C ALA A 71 12.55 -2.49 4.33
N VAL A 72 12.15 -3.54 5.06
CA VAL A 72 12.97 -4.18 6.10
C VAL A 72 14.29 -4.68 5.50
N ALA A 73 14.25 -5.40 4.37
CA ALA A 73 15.45 -5.92 3.71
C ALA A 73 16.40 -4.78 3.27
N ILE A 74 15.86 -3.72 2.67
CA ILE A 74 16.62 -2.55 2.24
C ILE A 74 17.25 -1.82 3.44
N TRP A 75 16.52 -1.68 4.54
CA TRP A 75 17.04 -1.02 5.75
C TRP A 75 18.13 -1.84 6.43
N ILE A 76 18.02 -3.17 6.45
CA ILE A 76 19.09 -4.06 6.94
C ILE A 76 20.34 -3.88 6.06
N ALA A 77 20.19 -3.91 4.73
CA ALA A 77 21.31 -3.68 3.82
C ALA A 77 21.91 -2.28 4.00
N GLY A 78 21.08 -1.26 4.20
CA GLY A 78 21.49 0.11 4.51
C GLY A 78 22.29 0.20 5.80
N ALA A 79 21.83 -0.44 6.88
CA ALA A 79 22.55 -0.47 8.16
C ALA A 79 23.94 -1.13 8.02
N VAL A 80 24.03 -2.25 7.29
CA VAL A 80 25.32 -2.87 6.94
C VAL A 80 26.19 -1.90 6.12
N GLY A 81 25.60 -1.20 5.14
CA GLY A 81 26.27 -0.17 4.36
C GLY A 81 26.82 0.99 5.21
N VAL A 82 26.10 1.42 6.26
CA VAL A 82 26.59 2.45 7.19
C VAL A 82 27.83 1.96 7.93
N VAL A 83 27.80 0.75 8.48
CA VAL A 83 28.95 0.17 9.22
C VAL A 83 30.17 0.02 8.31
N LEU A 84 29.98 -0.50 7.09
CA LEU A 84 31.07 -0.70 6.13
C LEU A 84 31.59 0.62 5.51
N SER A 85 30.87 1.72 5.66
CA SER A 85 31.32 3.04 5.17
C SER A 85 32.53 3.58 5.95
N VAL A 86 32.81 3.04 7.15
CA VAL A 86 34.04 3.36 7.91
C VAL A 86 35.30 3.07 7.09
N VAL A 87 35.25 2.08 6.21
CA VAL A 87 36.34 1.73 5.26
C VAL A 87 35.96 2.04 3.81
N LEU A 88 35.00 2.94 3.60
CA LEU A 88 34.49 3.44 2.31
C LEU A 88 33.78 2.43 1.40
N ILE A 89 33.88 1.11 1.65
CA ILE A 89 33.20 0.09 0.82
C ILE A 89 31.68 0.05 1.04
N GLY A 90 31.19 0.66 2.12
CA GLY A 90 29.76 0.77 2.39
C GLY A 90 29.03 1.79 1.52
N ILE A 91 29.74 2.73 0.88
CA ILE A 91 29.13 3.80 0.09
C ILE A 91 28.31 3.24 -1.10
N PRO A 92 28.83 2.31 -1.92
CA PRO A 92 28.02 1.67 -2.97
C PRO A 92 26.76 0.97 -2.43
N ILE A 93 26.83 0.34 -1.26
CA ILE A 93 25.69 -0.34 -0.63
C ILE A 93 24.62 0.68 -0.24
N LEU A 94 25.01 1.82 0.33
CA LEU A 94 24.10 2.90 0.68
C LEU A 94 23.42 3.51 -0.56
N VAL A 95 24.16 3.70 -1.65
CA VAL A 95 23.61 4.17 -2.93
C VAL A 95 22.57 3.18 -3.45
N LEU A 96 22.89 1.89 -3.48
CA LEU A 96 21.96 0.84 -3.93
C LEU A 96 20.73 0.76 -3.03
N ALA A 97 20.88 0.86 -1.71
CA ALA A 97 19.76 0.88 -0.77
C ALA A 97 18.85 2.11 -0.97
N GLY A 98 19.45 3.28 -1.23
CA GLY A 98 18.71 4.50 -1.57
C GLY A 98 17.92 4.35 -2.87
N LEU A 99 18.54 3.85 -3.94
CA LEU A 99 17.88 3.59 -5.22
C LEU A 99 16.76 2.54 -5.09
N ALA A 100 17.02 1.45 -4.36
CA ALA A 100 16.01 0.43 -4.08
C ALA A 100 14.82 0.99 -3.30
N SER A 101 15.07 1.89 -2.33
CA SER A 101 14.00 2.59 -1.59
C SER A 101 13.13 3.43 -2.53
N LEU A 102 13.73 4.14 -3.48
CA LEU A 102 12.98 4.92 -4.48
C LEU A 102 12.14 4.01 -5.40
N VAL A 103 12.71 2.91 -5.88
CA VAL A 103 11.98 1.94 -6.70
C VAL A 103 10.79 1.37 -5.93
N LEU A 104 10.99 1.00 -4.66
CA LEU A 104 9.93 0.49 -3.80
C LEU A 104 8.81 1.51 -3.60
N MET A 105 9.17 2.78 -3.36
CA MET A 105 8.21 3.88 -3.20
C MET A 105 7.41 4.14 -4.47
N ILE A 106 8.06 4.15 -5.63
CA ILE A 106 7.40 4.31 -6.94
C ILE A 106 6.45 3.13 -7.19
N TRP A 107 6.93 1.90 -7.01
CA TRP A 107 6.13 0.69 -7.19
C TRP A 107 4.88 0.70 -6.28
N PHE A 108 5.06 0.98 -4.99
CA PHE A 108 3.96 1.04 -4.03
C PHE A 108 2.92 2.10 -4.41
N THR A 109 3.38 3.26 -4.88
CA THR A 109 2.52 4.36 -5.33
C THR A 109 1.73 3.97 -6.59
N ILE A 110 2.38 3.41 -7.60
CA ILE A 110 1.74 2.98 -8.85
C ILE A 110 0.71 1.89 -8.55
N VAL A 111 1.08 0.88 -7.78
CA VAL A 111 0.17 -0.22 -7.40
C VAL A 111 -1.03 0.31 -6.62
N SER A 112 -0.84 1.27 -5.72
CA SER A 112 -1.94 1.87 -4.96
C SER A 112 -2.84 2.74 -5.84
N ALA A 113 -2.27 3.52 -6.76
CA ALA A 113 -3.02 4.36 -7.69
C ALA A 113 -3.87 3.52 -8.66
N LEU A 114 -3.27 2.48 -9.25
CA LEU A 114 -3.98 1.55 -10.13
C LEU A 114 -5.06 0.77 -9.37
N GLY A 115 -4.80 0.40 -8.11
CA GLY A 115 -5.79 -0.23 -7.24
C GLY A 115 -6.99 0.69 -6.96
N LEU A 116 -6.73 1.97 -6.70
CA LEU A 116 -7.77 2.97 -6.51
C LEU A 116 -8.61 3.19 -7.77
N ILE A 117 -7.96 3.33 -8.94
CA ILE A 117 -8.66 3.49 -10.22
C ILE A 117 -9.53 2.27 -10.52
N ALA A 118 -9.01 1.05 -10.34
CA ALA A 118 -9.78 -0.17 -10.54
C ALA A 118 -11.00 -0.25 -9.60
N LEU A 119 -10.83 0.14 -8.33
CA LEU A 119 -11.93 0.23 -7.37
C LEU A 119 -12.99 1.21 -7.87
N LEU A 120 -12.60 2.42 -8.29
CA LEU A 120 -13.53 3.44 -8.81
C LEU A 120 -14.28 2.95 -10.04
N ASP A 121 -13.61 2.19 -10.92
CA ASP A 121 -14.21 1.57 -12.10
C ASP A 121 -15.08 0.34 -11.80
N GLY A 122 -15.15 -0.11 -10.53
CA GLY A 122 -15.95 -1.26 -10.12
C GLY A 122 -15.37 -2.61 -10.57
N ARG A 123 -14.06 -2.67 -10.86
CA ARG A 123 -13.37 -3.90 -11.30
C ARG A 123 -12.51 -4.47 -10.19
N ALA A 124 -12.57 -5.77 -9.98
CA ALA A 124 -11.61 -6.47 -9.13
C ALA A 124 -10.19 -6.38 -9.71
N ARG A 125 -9.19 -6.47 -8.83
CA ARG A 125 -7.77 -6.44 -9.16
C ARG A 125 -7.05 -7.60 -8.51
#